data_AF-A0A0F9YZ07-F1
#
_entry.id   AF-A0A0F9YZ07-F1
#
_cell.length_a   1.000
_cell.length_b   1.000
_cell.length_c   1.000
_cell.angle_alpha   90.00
_cell.angle_beta   90.00
_cell.angle_gamma   90.00
#
_symmetry.space_group_name_H-M   'P 1'
#
loop_
_entity.id
_entity.type
_entity.pdbx_description
1 polymer ?
#
loop_
_entity_poly.entity_id
_entity_poly.type
_entity_poly.pdbx_seq_one_letter_code
_entity_poly.pdbx_strand_id
1 'polypeptide(L)'
;MKFKELAIYLEKLEKTSSRLAITALLSDLFKNLSSDEIKNTVYLILGQLAPSYESIVFNMADKLIIKAIAKAYNQEEDLVNKLYKEKGDLGIVSEKLADNVKIKIEKDLKINEVFTKLLEIANDSGEDSVLRKEEKTSDLLKHLDPLSVRFVTRIPIGKLRLGFSEKTVIDALANHNKLIQKEIEENYNIRPDIGYLAKLIKEKKLEDVSPEIGVPVVPILCQRLNSTTEMIKKMGTVAVEPKFDGLRIFIHFRRKDNFLRIFTRNMNFLDSNIFPELKNFGRFVKADEIILDTEAVGIDSKREMFLDFQKTIQRRRKHDVEKTSGEVPLQFQVFDCLLVDGESLIKMPYIERRKKIESVVINGDLLKIDESTITNNPEVIKKLHFKYLKMGLEGVVVKRANGQYVSGRTGWNWVKMKEEEGMEGRLSDTIDCIVMGYFVGKGKRSRFGLGKILVGIKDGDKIRTLTKVGTGLTEKMLVEVKKRLEKLKSKEKPKEYEAQKDLIPDVWATPSLVVEVSADSISVSSKHSLGLSLRFPRFLKIREDKGINEATTLEELKEILKLQ
;
A
#
# COMPACT_ATOMS: atom_id res chain seq x y z
N MET A 1 2.50 -31.69 0.53
CA MET A 1 3.87 -31.18 0.42
C MET A 1 4.43 -30.79 1.78
N LYS A 2 5.66 -31.19 2.07
CA LYS A 2 6.40 -30.79 3.28
C LYS A 2 6.93 -29.36 3.11
N PHE A 3 7.07 -28.59 4.18
CA PHE A 3 7.58 -27.21 4.06
C PHE A 3 9.02 -27.17 3.52
N LYS A 4 9.85 -28.18 3.83
CA LYS A 4 11.21 -28.29 3.27
C LYS A 4 11.25 -28.33 1.74
N GLU A 5 10.24 -28.94 1.11
CA GLU A 5 10.11 -29.00 -0.35
C GLU A 5 9.78 -27.60 -0.89
N LEU A 6 8.86 -26.88 -0.22
CA LEU A 6 8.57 -25.48 -0.54
C LEU A 6 9.81 -24.59 -0.36
N ALA A 7 10.61 -24.79 0.70
CA ALA A 7 11.83 -24.02 0.95
C ALA A 7 12.84 -24.13 -0.20
N ILE A 8 12.94 -25.28 -0.85
CA ILE A 8 13.76 -25.48 -2.06
C ILE A 8 13.22 -24.65 -3.23
N TYR A 9 11.90 -24.61 -3.45
CA TYR A 9 11.31 -23.73 -4.46
C TYR A 9 11.57 -22.26 -4.14
N LEU A 10 11.42 -21.84 -2.88
CA LEU A 10 11.68 -20.48 -2.45
C LEU A 10 13.13 -20.05 -2.70
N GLU A 11 14.10 -20.95 -2.49
CA GLU A 11 15.50 -20.69 -2.78
C GLU A 11 15.77 -20.54 -4.29
N LYS A 12 15.17 -21.41 -5.11
CA LYS A 12 15.25 -21.29 -6.58
C LYS A 12 14.63 -19.97 -7.06
N LEU A 13 13.48 -19.60 -6.51
CA LEU A 13 12.79 -18.34 -6.83
C LEU A 13 13.65 -17.12 -6.43
N GLU A 14 14.27 -17.14 -5.24
CA GLU A 14 15.17 -16.07 -4.79
C GLU A 14 16.37 -15.87 -5.72
N LYS A 15 16.93 -16.96 -6.27
CA LYS A 15 18.08 -16.93 -7.19
C LYS A 15 17.69 -16.56 -8.63
N THR A 16 16.40 -16.58 -8.98
CA THR A 16 15.92 -16.36 -10.34
C THR A 16 15.51 -14.90 -10.57
N SER A 17 16.04 -14.27 -11.62
CA SER A 17 15.71 -12.88 -11.98
C SER A 17 14.69 -12.76 -13.12
N SER A 18 14.61 -13.78 -14.00
CA SER A 18 13.69 -13.79 -15.14
C SER A 18 12.25 -14.00 -14.70
N ARG A 19 11.35 -13.09 -15.11
CA ARG A 19 9.92 -13.21 -14.81
C ARG A 19 9.32 -14.50 -15.35
N LEU A 20 9.70 -14.89 -16.59
CA LEU A 20 9.20 -16.11 -17.22
C LEU A 20 9.65 -17.36 -16.46
N ALA A 21 10.91 -17.40 -16.02
CA ALA A 21 11.43 -18.53 -15.24
C ALA A 21 10.79 -18.60 -13.85
N ILE A 22 10.54 -17.45 -13.20
CA ILE A 22 9.76 -17.37 -11.96
C ILE A 22 8.36 -17.94 -12.17
N THR A 23 7.65 -17.50 -13.22
CA THR A 23 6.30 -18.01 -13.52
C THR A 23 6.33 -19.52 -13.72
N ALA A 24 7.29 -20.05 -14.49
CA ALA A 24 7.42 -21.49 -14.72
C ALA A 24 7.65 -22.29 -13.42
N LEU A 25 8.52 -21.80 -12.53
CA LEU A 25 8.76 -22.42 -11.21
C LEU A 25 7.49 -22.41 -10.34
N LEU A 26 6.71 -21.32 -10.38
CA LEU A 26 5.44 -21.23 -9.65
C LEU A 26 4.39 -22.17 -10.23
N SER A 27 4.26 -22.26 -11.56
CA SER A 27 3.34 -23.19 -12.21
C SER A 27 3.68 -24.64 -11.88
N ASP A 28 4.97 -25.00 -11.87
CA ASP A 28 5.43 -26.33 -11.45
C ASP A 28 5.08 -26.61 -9.98
N LEU A 29 5.37 -25.67 -9.08
CA LEU A 29 4.99 -25.77 -7.66
C LEU A 29 3.47 -25.99 -7.51
N PHE A 30 2.63 -25.19 -8.17
CA PHE A 30 1.18 -25.25 -8.04
C PHE A 30 0.56 -26.57 -8.54
N LYS A 31 1.18 -27.19 -9.55
CA LYS A 31 0.77 -28.54 -10.02
C LYS A 31 0.89 -29.59 -8.92
N ASN A 32 1.91 -29.48 -8.07
CA ASN A 32 2.25 -30.46 -7.03
C ASN A 32 1.54 -30.25 -5.69
N LEU A 33 0.72 -29.19 -5.54
CA LEU A 33 -0.02 -28.88 -4.31
C LEU A 33 -1.47 -29.36 -4.40
N SER A 34 -2.06 -29.78 -3.28
CA SER A 34 -3.51 -29.95 -3.15
C SER A 34 -4.26 -28.60 -3.08
N SER A 35 -5.60 -28.62 -3.12
CA SER A 35 -6.42 -27.40 -3.10
C SER A 35 -6.32 -26.60 -1.79
N ASP A 36 -6.16 -27.27 -0.65
CA ASP A 36 -5.92 -26.59 0.63
C ASP A 36 -4.47 -26.10 0.76
N GLU A 37 -3.50 -26.82 0.21
CA GLU A 37 -2.10 -26.43 0.26
C GLU A 37 -1.79 -25.24 -0.65
N ILE A 38 -2.38 -25.17 -1.86
CA ILE A 38 -2.13 -24.07 -2.80
C ILE A 38 -2.60 -22.73 -2.24
N LYS A 39 -3.76 -22.70 -1.56
CA LYS A 39 -4.29 -21.50 -0.90
C LYS A 39 -3.25 -20.90 0.07
N ASN A 40 -2.80 -21.72 1.01
CA ASN A 40 -1.86 -21.29 2.05
C ASN A 40 -0.48 -20.99 1.46
N THR A 41 -0.03 -21.78 0.48
CA THR A 41 1.25 -21.55 -0.20
C THR A 41 1.26 -20.19 -0.89
N VAL A 42 0.19 -19.84 -1.61
CA VAL A 42 0.07 -18.54 -2.30
C VAL A 42 0.22 -17.37 -1.33
N TYR A 43 -0.41 -17.43 -0.16
CA TYR A 43 -0.22 -16.39 0.86
C TYR A 43 1.24 -16.35 1.34
N LEU A 44 1.83 -17.50 1.71
CA LEU A 44 3.19 -17.57 2.23
C LEU A 44 4.23 -17.01 1.25
N ILE A 45 4.14 -17.37 -0.04
CA ILE A 45 5.10 -16.90 -1.05
C ILE A 45 4.93 -15.40 -1.37
N LEU A 46 3.75 -14.83 -1.10
CA LEU A 46 3.50 -13.39 -1.16
C LEU A 46 3.89 -12.67 0.14
N GLY A 47 4.34 -13.41 1.17
CA GLY A 47 4.70 -12.86 2.48
C GLY A 47 3.48 -12.44 3.30
N GLN A 48 2.36 -13.13 3.13
CA GLN A 48 1.07 -12.86 3.75
C GLN A 48 0.55 -14.12 4.48
N LEU A 49 -0.44 -13.95 5.35
CA LEU A 49 -1.20 -15.06 5.98
C LEU A 49 -2.69 -15.02 5.67
N ALA A 50 -3.14 -13.95 5.04
CA ALA A 50 -4.50 -13.73 4.63
C ALA A 50 -4.49 -12.65 3.55
N PRO A 51 -5.60 -12.47 2.83
CA PRO A 51 -5.78 -11.30 1.97
C PRO A 51 -5.55 -10.01 2.75
N SER A 52 -5.02 -8.99 2.08
CA SER A 52 -4.61 -7.73 2.70
C SER A 52 -5.74 -7.01 3.46
N TYR A 53 -6.99 -7.19 3.01
CA TYR A 53 -8.18 -6.59 3.61
C TYR A 53 -8.57 -7.21 4.96
N GLU A 54 -8.09 -8.41 5.28
CA GLU A 54 -8.29 -9.04 6.60
C GLU A 54 -7.44 -8.39 7.70
N SER A 55 -6.50 -7.51 7.35
CA SER A 55 -5.63 -6.81 8.30
C SER A 55 -4.82 -7.71 9.23
N ILE A 56 -4.67 -8.99 8.88
CA ILE A 56 -3.76 -9.90 9.57
C ILE A 56 -2.34 -9.53 9.16
N VAL A 57 -1.64 -8.92 10.10
CA VAL A 57 -0.22 -8.57 9.99
C VAL A 57 0.56 -9.32 11.05
N PHE A 58 1.74 -9.80 10.69
CA PHE A 58 2.60 -10.51 11.64
C PHE A 58 3.03 -9.64 12.82
N ASN A 59 3.19 -8.32 12.61
CA ASN A 59 3.63 -7.35 13.63
C ASN A 59 4.90 -7.77 14.39
N MET A 60 5.79 -8.54 13.76
CA MET A 60 7.00 -9.04 14.41
C MET A 60 8.19 -8.12 14.11
N ALA A 61 8.64 -7.40 15.15
CA ALA A 61 9.83 -6.56 15.06
C ALA A 61 11.11 -7.41 14.95
N ASP A 62 12.14 -6.87 14.29
CA ASP A 62 13.45 -7.52 14.16
C ASP A 62 13.99 -7.98 15.54
N LYS A 63 13.79 -7.19 16.60
CA LYS A 63 14.20 -7.52 17.98
C LYS A 63 13.51 -8.78 18.53
N LEU A 64 12.21 -8.95 18.29
CA LEU A 64 11.46 -10.13 18.73
C LEU A 64 12.00 -11.39 18.05
N ILE A 65 12.25 -11.32 16.74
CA ILE A 65 12.83 -12.43 15.98
C ILE A 65 14.24 -12.77 16.48
N ILE A 66 15.07 -11.76 16.76
CA ILE A 66 16.42 -11.97 17.30
C ILE A 66 16.37 -12.77 18.61
N LYS A 67 15.45 -12.41 19.52
CA LYS A 67 15.22 -13.16 20.75
C LYS A 67 14.75 -14.58 20.51
N ALA A 68 13.79 -14.77 19.60
CA ALA A 68 13.28 -16.08 19.25
C ALA A 68 14.38 -16.99 18.67
N ILE A 69 15.26 -16.45 17.82
CA ILE A 69 16.43 -17.17 17.26
C ILE A 69 17.43 -17.52 18.37
N ALA A 70 17.78 -16.55 19.23
CA ALA A 70 18.68 -16.75 20.37
C ALA A 70 18.18 -17.88 21.27
N LYS A 71 16.89 -17.85 21.65
CA LYS A 71 16.21 -18.88 22.45
C LYS A 71 16.10 -20.22 21.72
N ALA A 72 15.89 -20.22 20.40
CA ALA A 72 15.74 -21.45 19.61
C ALA A 72 17.04 -22.27 19.59
N TYR A 73 18.18 -21.59 19.49
CA TYR A 73 19.49 -22.21 19.23
C TYR A 73 20.48 -22.04 20.39
N ASN A 74 19.98 -21.62 21.57
CA ASN A 74 20.75 -21.40 22.79
C ASN A 74 22.00 -20.52 22.55
N GLN A 75 21.79 -19.36 21.91
CA GLN A 75 22.82 -18.37 21.60
C GLN A 75 22.58 -17.06 22.35
N GLU A 76 23.64 -16.28 22.55
CA GLU A 76 23.54 -14.92 23.07
C GLU A 76 22.88 -13.96 22.07
N GLU A 77 21.98 -13.09 22.52
CA GLU A 77 21.31 -12.09 21.65
C GLU A 77 22.32 -11.18 20.92
N ASP A 78 23.44 -10.85 21.57
CA ASP A 78 24.49 -10.00 21.00
C ASP A 78 25.18 -10.65 19.80
N LEU A 79 25.37 -11.97 19.83
CA LEU A 79 25.90 -12.71 18.70
C LEU A 79 24.95 -12.65 17.50
N VAL A 80 23.65 -12.87 17.73
CA VAL A 80 22.62 -12.80 16.68
C VAL A 80 22.56 -11.39 16.09
N ASN A 81 22.60 -10.35 16.94
CA ASN A 81 22.65 -8.94 16.51
C ASN A 81 23.88 -8.64 15.67
N LYS A 82 25.06 -9.12 16.07
CA LYS A 82 26.31 -8.93 15.31
C LYS A 82 26.20 -9.56 13.93
N LEU A 83 25.78 -10.83 13.86
CA LEU A 83 25.56 -11.52 12.59
C LEU A 83 24.51 -10.82 11.71
N TYR A 84 23.45 -10.26 12.33
CA TYR A 84 22.44 -9.51 11.59
C TYR A 84 22.98 -8.22 10.98
N LYS A 85 23.81 -7.47 11.71
CA LYS A 85 24.49 -6.27 11.17
C LYS A 85 25.40 -6.62 10.00
N GLU A 86 26.11 -7.75 10.08
CA GLU A 86 27.01 -8.22 9.02
C GLU A 86 26.26 -8.73 7.76
N LYS A 87 25.22 -9.53 7.94
CA LYS A 87 24.51 -10.19 6.83
C LYS A 87 23.35 -9.37 6.27
N GLY A 88 22.76 -8.49 7.08
CA GLY A 88 21.61 -7.66 6.70
C GLY A 88 20.29 -8.42 6.53
N ASP A 89 20.25 -9.71 6.89
CA ASP A 89 19.09 -10.60 6.73
C ASP A 89 19.00 -11.62 7.88
N LEU A 90 17.93 -11.55 8.69
CA LEU A 90 17.72 -12.46 9.82
C LEU A 90 17.44 -13.90 9.38
N GLY A 91 16.90 -14.14 8.18
CA GLY A 91 16.72 -15.49 7.66
C GLY A 91 18.03 -16.21 7.44
N ILE A 92 19.01 -15.52 6.83
CA ILE A 92 20.36 -16.07 6.60
C ILE A 92 21.08 -16.31 7.93
N VAL A 93 20.92 -15.40 8.91
CA VAL A 93 21.48 -15.59 10.26
C VAL A 93 20.86 -16.81 10.94
N SER A 94 19.53 -16.92 10.88
CA SER A 94 18.77 -18.00 11.53
C SER A 94 19.15 -19.38 10.97
N GLU A 95 19.24 -19.51 9.65
CA GLU A 95 19.71 -20.74 9.01
C GLU A 95 21.13 -21.12 9.39
N LYS A 96 22.08 -20.15 9.39
CA LYS A 96 23.46 -20.42 9.77
C LYS A 96 23.53 -20.97 11.20
N LEU A 97 22.74 -20.43 12.12
CA LEU A 97 22.70 -20.89 13.50
C LEU A 97 22.02 -22.26 13.64
N ALA A 98 20.95 -22.51 12.89
CA ALA A 98 20.29 -23.81 12.85
C ALA A 98 21.23 -24.92 12.35
N ASP A 99 22.02 -24.63 11.32
CA ASP A 99 23.01 -25.56 10.75
C ASP A 99 24.14 -25.88 11.75
N ASN A 100 24.61 -24.87 12.49
CA ASN A 100 25.64 -25.04 13.51
C ASN A 100 25.19 -25.95 14.68
N VAL A 101 23.93 -25.80 15.13
CA VAL A 101 23.40 -26.57 16.27
C VAL A 101 23.00 -27.99 15.88
N LYS A 102 22.87 -28.29 14.57
CA LYS A 102 22.47 -29.62 14.05
C LYS A 102 21.22 -30.17 14.74
N ILE A 103 20.15 -29.38 14.72
CA ILE A 103 18.90 -29.74 15.40
C ILE A 103 18.37 -31.07 14.85
N LYS A 104 18.04 -31.99 15.76
CA LYS A 104 17.41 -33.25 15.40
C LYS A 104 15.93 -33.00 15.11
N ILE A 105 15.57 -33.06 13.82
CA ILE A 105 14.19 -32.89 13.36
C ILE A 105 13.46 -34.22 13.52
N GLU A 106 12.53 -34.31 14.47
CA GLU A 106 11.75 -35.52 14.71
C GLU A 106 10.68 -35.75 13.63
N LYS A 107 10.09 -34.66 13.11
CA LYS A 107 9.05 -34.70 12.08
C LYS A 107 9.14 -33.48 11.18
N ASP A 108 9.18 -33.71 9.86
CA ASP A 108 9.06 -32.64 8.87
C ASP A 108 7.63 -32.05 8.90
N LEU A 109 7.51 -30.75 9.18
CA LEU A 109 6.23 -30.05 9.14
C LEU A 109 5.70 -29.90 7.69
N LYS A 110 4.40 -30.07 7.51
CA LYS A 110 3.67 -29.76 6.26
C LYS A 110 3.47 -28.26 6.11
N ILE A 111 3.24 -27.81 4.87
CA ILE A 111 2.98 -26.39 4.58
C ILE A 111 1.83 -25.84 5.45
N ASN A 112 0.72 -26.59 5.54
CA ASN A 112 -0.44 -26.17 6.30
C ASN A 112 -0.20 -26.14 7.82
N GLU A 113 0.66 -27.03 8.35
CA GLU A 113 1.05 -27.01 9.78
C GLU A 113 1.87 -25.74 10.08
N VAL A 114 2.84 -25.40 9.22
CA VAL A 114 3.64 -24.16 9.35
C VAL A 114 2.76 -22.91 9.20
N PHE A 115 1.87 -22.89 8.20
CA PHE A 115 0.93 -21.78 8.00
C PHE A 115 0.05 -21.55 9.22
N THR A 116 -0.51 -22.63 9.79
CA THR A 116 -1.38 -22.55 10.98
C THR A 116 -0.62 -21.99 12.18
N LYS A 117 0.59 -22.51 12.45
CA LYS A 117 1.44 -21.98 13.53
C LYS A 117 1.79 -20.50 13.32
N LEU A 118 2.10 -20.09 12.09
CA LEU A 118 2.37 -18.68 11.78
C LEU A 118 1.14 -17.79 11.96
N LEU A 119 -0.05 -18.29 11.62
CA LEU A 119 -1.32 -17.60 11.82
C LEU A 119 -1.66 -17.45 13.31
N GLU A 120 -1.44 -18.49 14.11
CA GLU A 120 -1.57 -18.44 15.58
C GLU A 120 -0.61 -17.41 16.21
N ILE A 121 0.64 -17.33 15.72
CA ILE A 121 1.61 -16.31 16.15
C ILE A 121 1.12 -14.91 15.77
N ALA A 122 0.62 -14.72 14.54
CA ALA A 122 0.16 -13.40 14.08
C ALA A 122 -1.05 -12.90 14.88
N ASN A 123 -2.01 -13.78 15.16
CA ASN A 123 -3.25 -13.46 15.86
C ASN A 123 -3.11 -13.32 17.39
N ASP A 124 -1.97 -13.73 17.97
CA ASP A 124 -1.74 -13.53 19.41
C ASP A 124 -1.71 -12.02 19.73
N SER A 125 -2.49 -11.62 20.73
CA SER A 125 -2.70 -10.23 21.12
C SER A 125 -3.00 -10.12 22.62
N GLY A 126 -3.04 -8.89 23.15
CA GLY A 126 -3.26 -8.63 24.56
C GLY A 126 -1.97 -8.58 25.38
N GLU A 127 -2.12 -8.58 26.71
CA GLU A 127 -1.01 -8.58 27.66
C GLU A 127 -0.10 -9.79 27.41
N ASP A 128 1.22 -9.60 27.54
CA ASP A 128 2.27 -10.61 27.28
C ASP A 128 2.30 -11.22 25.88
N SER A 129 1.56 -10.69 24.90
CA SER A 129 1.55 -11.26 23.54
C SER A 129 2.95 -11.28 22.91
N VAL A 130 3.82 -10.34 23.29
CA VAL A 130 5.20 -10.29 22.79
C VAL A 130 6.00 -11.52 23.22
N LEU A 131 5.90 -11.92 24.49
CA LEU A 131 6.58 -13.09 25.04
C LEU A 131 6.02 -14.39 24.43
N ARG A 132 4.69 -14.52 24.35
CA ARG A 132 4.07 -15.69 23.71
C ARG A 132 4.44 -15.82 22.24
N LYS A 133 4.51 -14.71 21.49
CA LYS A 133 4.98 -14.71 20.09
C LYS A 133 6.43 -15.12 19.97
N GLU A 134 7.29 -14.64 20.87
CA GLU A 134 8.69 -15.06 20.93
C GLU A 134 8.80 -16.57 21.17
N GLU A 135 8.05 -17.11 22.13
CA GLU A 135 8.04 -18.54 22.48
C GLU A 135 7.54 -19.42 21.36
N LYS A 136 6.37 -19.11 20.80
CA LYS A 136 5.79 -19.84 19.67
C LYS A 136 6.69 -19.80 18.43
N THR A 137 7.36 -18.66 18.19
CA THR A 137 8.33 -18.53 17.09
C THR A 137 9.55 -19.40 17.36
N SER A 138 10.11 -19.35 18.58
CA SER A 138 11.27 -20.16 18.97
C SER A 138 10.96 -21.66 18.85
N ASP A 139 9.78 -22.09 19.31
CA ASP A 139 9.30 -23.47 19.17
C ASP A 139 9.19 -23.89 17.71
N LEU A 140 8.56 -23.08 16.86
CA LEU A 140 8.45 -23.37 15.42
C LEU A 140 9.82 -23.55 14.76
N LEU A 141 10.80 -22.69 15.07
CA LEU A 141 12.13 -22.75 14.48
C LEU A 141 12.89 -24.04 14.83
N LYS A 142 12.68 -24.61 16.02
CA LYS A 142 13.33 -25.87 16.45
C LYS A 142 12.87 -27.10 15.65
N HIS A 143 11.75 -27.01 14.95
CA HIS A 143 11.15 -28.14 14.23
C HIS A 143 11.36 -28.08 12.71
N LEU A 144 12.28 -27.24 12.24
CA LEU A 144 12.50 -26.97 10.82
C LEU A 144 13.96 -27.19 10.43
N ASP A 145 14.18 -27.64 9.19
CA ASP A 145 15.53 -27.70 8.62
C ASP A 145 16.10 -26.30 8.37
N PRO A 146 17.44 -26.16 8.27
CA PRO A 146 18.09 -24.85 8.14
C PRO A 146 17.53 -23.99 6.99
N LEU A 147 17.24 -24.59 5.84
CA LEU A 147 16.70 -23.84 4.69
C LEU A 147 15.26 -23.38 4.96
N SER A 148 14.43 -24.24 5.53
CA SER A 148 13.07 -23.87 5.98
C SER A 148 13.10 -22.74 7.01
N VAL A 149 14.02 -22.79 7.98
CA VAL A 149 14.24 -21.76 8.98
C VAL A 149 14.51 -20.39 8.34
N ARG A 150 15.32 -20.32 7.26
CA ARG A 150 15.57 -19.07 6.52
C ARG A 150 14.26 -18.39 6.13
N PHE A 151 13.37 -19.14 5.50
CA PHE A 151 12.13 -18.60 4.95
C PHE A 151 11.06 -18.35 6.02
N VAL A 152 10.90 -19.26 6.99
CA VAL A 152 9.99 -19.07 8.12
C VAL A 152 10.40 -17.88 8.98
N THR A 153 11.69 -17.55 9.05
CA THR A 153 12.16 -16.31 9.71
C THR A 153 11.81 -15.07 8.86
N ARG A 154 11.94 -15.13 7.53
CA ARG A 154 11.71 -13.98 6.63
C ARG A 154 10.24 -13.62 6.46
N ILE A 155 9.35 -14.61 6.47
CA ILE A 155 7.91 -14.44 6.22
C ILE A 155 7.30 -13.45 7.24
N PRO A 156 7.44 -13.65 8.57
CA PRO A 156 6.85 -12.75 9.55
C PRO A 156 7.42 -11.34 9.59
N ILE A 157 8.67 -11.17 9.16
CA ILE A 157 9.31 -9.85 9.07
C ILE A 157 8.83 -9.10 7.82
N GLY A 158 8.11 -9.75 6.89
CA GLY A 158 7.73 -9.18 5.61
C GLY A 158 8.95 -8.94 4.70
N LYS A 159 10.01 -9.74 4.84
CA LYS A 159 11.29 -9.58 4.11
C LYS A 159 11.57 -10.71 3.11
N LEU A 160 10.58 -11.51 2.74
CA LEU A 160 10.74 -12.64 1.80
C LEU A 160 11.32 -12.23 0.43
N ARG A 161 10.88 -11.09 -0.12
CA ARG A 161 11.50 -10.38 -1.27
C ARG A 161 11.82 -11.24 -2.50
N LEU A 162 10.96 -12.21 -2.85
CA LEU A 162 11.13 -13.11 -4.01
C LEU A 162 11.02 -12.40 -5.38
N GLY A 163 10.72 -11.10 -5.42
CA GLY A 163 10.75 -10.32 -6.65
C GLY A 163 9.52 -10.45 -7.54
N PHE A 164 8.42 -11.01 -7.03
CA PHE A 164 7.14 -11.06 -7.74
C PHE A 164 5.96 -10.55 -6.92
N SER A 165 4.80 -10.44 -7.58
CA SER A 165 3.53 -9.93 -7.04
C SER A 165 2.40 -10.90 -7.39
N GLU A 166 1.19 -10.63 -6.91
CA GLU A 166 -0.02 -11.40 -7.23
C GLU A 166 -0.21 -11.59 -8.74
N LYS A 167 0.12 -10.57 -9.56
CA LYS A 167 0.03 -10.69 -11.04
C LYS A 167 0.85 -11.85 -11.61
N THR A 168 1.98 -12.18 -11.00
CA THR A 168 2.82 -13.31 -11.43
C THR A 168 2.28 -14.63 -10.93
N VAL A 169 1.64 -14.63 -9.76
CA VAL A 169 0.89 -15.79 -9.28
C VAL A 169 -0.29 -16.07 -10.22
N ILE A 170 -1.02 -15.04 -10.65
CA ILE A 170 -2.11 -15.17 -11.62
C ILE A 170 -1.59 -15.73 -12.96
N ASP A 171 -0.50 -15.19 -13.50
CA ASP A 171 0.13 -15.71 -14.72
C ASP A 171 0.56 -17.19 -14.58
N ALA A 172 1.07 -17.57 -13.40
CA ALA A 172 1.46 -18.95 -13.10
C ALA A 172 0.26 -19.88 -12.97
N LEU A 173 -0.83 -19.45 -12.32
CA LEU A 173 -2.09 -20.18 -12.24
C LEU A 173 -2.72 -20.38 -13.61
N ALA A 174 -2.59 -19.38 -14.49
CA ALA A 174 -3.06 -19.44 -15.86
C ALA A 174 -2.21 -20.34 -16.78
N ASN A 175 -1.06 -20.85 -16.30
CA ASN A 175 -0.09 -21.61 -17.10
C ASN A 175 0.25 -20.91 -18.44
N HIS A 176 0.46 -19.59 -18.40
CA HIS A 176 0.72 -18.74 -19.56
C HIS A 176 -0.41 -18.64 -20.61
N ASN A 177 -1.62 -19.15 -20.33
CA ASN A 177 -2.78 -18.96 -21.20
C ASN A 177 -3.40 -17.58 -20.94
N LYS A 178 -3.40 -16.70 -21.96
CA LYS A 178 -3.88 -15.32 -21.84
C LYS A 178 -5.38 -15.19 -21.60
N LEU A 179 -6.20 -16.14 -22.09
CA LEU A 179 -7.63 -16.14 -21.86
C LEU A 179 -7.95 -16.49 -20.40
N ILE A 180 -7.33 -17.57 -19.90
CA ILE A 180 -7.47 -17.99 -18.50
C ILE A 180 -6.89 -16.91 -17.56
N GLN A 181 -5.76 -16.28 -17.93
CA GLN A 181 -5.20 -15.19 -17.16
C GLN A 181 -6.21 -14.05 -16.99
N LYS A 182 -6.89 -13.66 -18.09
CA LYS A 182 -7.89 -12.60 -18.07
C LYS A 182 -9.09 -12.98 -17.19
N GLU A 183 -9.58 -14.21 -17.28
CA GLU A 183 -10.66 -14.73 -16.44
C GLU A 183 -10.30 -14.69 -14.95
N ILE A 184 -9.07 -15.10 -14.59
CA ILE A 184 -8.59 -15.02 -13.20
C ILE A 184 -8.46 -13.56 -12.75
N GLU A 185 -7.96 -12.66 -13.61
CA GLU A 185 -7.86 -11.23 -13.30
C GLU A 185 -9.24 -10.59 -13.08
N GLU A 186 -10.25 -10.96 -13.88
CA GLU A 186 -11.64 -10.50 -13.73
C GLU A 186 -12.25 -10.98 -12.40
N ASN A 187 -12.04 -12.25 -12.04
CA ASN A 187 -12.49 -12.78 -10.76
C ASN A 187 -11.74 -12.16 -9.57
N TYR A 188 -10.43 -11.94 -9.69
CA TYR A 188 -9.62 -11.26 -8.67
C TYR A 188 -10.08 -9.82 -8.45
N ASN A 189 -10.48 -9.14 -9.51
CA ASN A 189 -11.01 -7.78 -9.43
C ASN A 189 -12.32 -7.70 -8.63
N ILE A 190 -13.15 -8.75 -8.67
CA ILE A 190 -14.39 -8.84 -7.88
C ILE A 190 -14.10 -9.30 -6.45
N ARG A 191 -13.25 -10.32 -6.30
CA ARG A 191 -12.84 -10.89 -5.02
C ARG A 191 -11.32 -10.97 -4.94
N PRO A 192 -10.63 -9.95 -4.38
CA PRO A 192 -9.18 -9.82 -4.34
C PRO A 192 -8.55 -10.74 -3.29
N ASP A 193 -8.84 -12.03 -3.40
CA ASP A 193 -8.31 -13.10 -2.58
C ASP A 193 -7.68 -14.15 -3.49
N ILE A 194 -6.40 -13.97 -3.78
CA ILE A 194 -5.67 -14.86 -4.68
C ILE A 194 -5.54 -16.29 -4.13
N GLY A 195 -5.54 -16.47 -2.81
CA GLY A 195 -5.48 -17.81 -2.20
C GLY A 195 -6.79 -18.56 -2.37
N TYR A 196 -7.93 -17.88 -2.20
CA TYR A 196 -9.26 -18.42 -2.51
C TYR A 196 -9.38 -18.78 -3.99
N LEU A 197 -8.98 -17.88 -4.90
CA LEU A 197 -9.02 -18.16 -6.33
C LEU A 197 -8.11 -19.32 -6.73
N ALA A 198 -6.90 -19.39 -6.16
CA ALA A 198 -5.99 -20.51 -6.40
C ALA A 198 -6.60 -21.86 -5.97
N LYS A 199 -7.34 -21.88 -4.85
CA LYS A 199 -8.10 -23.07 -4.41
C LYS A 199 -9.17 -23.44 -5.42
N LEU A 200 -10.01 -22.49 -5.86
CA LEU A 200 -11.06 -22.76 -6.85
C LEU A 200 -10.50 -23.27 -8.17
N ILE A 201 -9.41 -22.66 -8.66
CA ILE A 201 -8.73 -23.08 -9.90
C ILE A 201 -8.21 -24.50 -9.74
N LYS A 202 -7.60 -24.85 -8.60
CA LYS A 202 -7.10 -26.20 -8.34
C LYS A 202 -8.21 -27.23 -8.30
N GLU A 203 -9.38 -26.85 -7.78
CA GLU A 203 -10.58 -27.68 -7.76
C GLU A 203 -11.33 -27.71 -9.09
N LYS A 204 -10.91 -26.91 -10.08
CA LYS A 204 -11.61 -26.70 -11.37
C LYS A 204 -13.04 -26.17 -11.19
N LYS A 205 -13.24 -25.29 -10.21
CA LYS A 205 -14.52 -24.66 -9.84
C LYS A 205 -14.48 -23.13 -9.93
N LEU A 206 -13.55 -22.57 -10.71
CA LEU A 206 -13.57 -21.13 -10.95
C LEU A 206 -14.75 -20.84 -11.89
N GLU A 207 -15.81 -20.27 -11.33
CA GLU A 207 -16.94 -19.70 -12.06
C GLU A 207 -16.93 -18.19 -11.84
N ASP A 208 -17.87 -17.47 -12.48
CA ASP A 208 -18.07 -16.02 -12.28
C ASP A 208 -18.32 -15.69 -10.80
N VAL A 209 -17.25 -15.28 -10.09
CA VAL A 209 -17.32 -14.89 -8.69
C VAL A 209 -18.13 -13.60 -8.57
N SER A 210 -18.99 -13.54 -7.56
CA SER A 210 -19.78 -12.35 -7.22
C SER A 210 -19.22 -11.62 -6.00
N PRO A 211 -19.50 -10.30 -5.84
CA PRO A 211 -19.19 -9.58 -4.62
C PRO A 211 -19.79 -10.26 -3.39
N GLU A 212 -19.07 -10.20 -2.27
CA GLU A 212 -19.49 -10.80 -1.00
C GLU A 212 -19.45 -9.74 0.10
N ILE A 213 -20.46 -9.72 0.97
CA ILE A 213 -20.44 -8.85 2.16
C ILE A 213 -19.20 -9.16 2.99
N GLY A 214 -18.45 -8.10 3.33
CA GLY A 214 -17.22 -8.23 4.10
C GLY A 214 -15.96 -8.53 3.27
N VAL A 215 -16.04 -8.64 1.94
CA VAL A 215 -14.87 -8.76 1.06
C VAL A 215 -14.84 -7.58 0.09
N PRO A 216 -13.77 -6.75 0.07
CA PRO A 216 -13.75 -5.57 -0.80
C PRO A 216 -13.69 -5.98 -2.27
N VAL A 217 -14.16 -5.09 -3.14
CA VAL A 217 -13.99 -5.19 -4.60
C VAL A 217 -12.85 -4.26 -5.02
N VAL A 218 -12.03 -4.67 -5.99
CA VAL A 218 -10.99 -3.76 -6.53
C VAL A 218 -11.69 -2.54 -7.14
N PRO A 219 -11.39 -1.30 -6.69
CA PRO A 219 -12.15 -0.15 -7.15
C PRO A 219 -11.94 0.16 -8.62
N ILE A 220 -12.99 0.62 -9.31
CA ILE A 220 -12.83 1.28 -10.60
C ILE A 220 -12.04 2.59 -10.42
N LEU A 221 -11.11 2.86 -11.33
CA LEU A 221 -10.26 4.04 -11.31
C LEU A 221 -10.47 4.85 -12.59
N CYS A 222 -10.65 6.16 -12.45
CA CYS A 222 -10.83 7.04 -13.60
C CYS A 222 -9.56 7.09 -14.48
N GLN A 223 -9.76 7.02 -15.79
CA GLN A 223 -8.86 7.60 -16.78
C GLN A 223 -8.87 9.13 -16.70
N ARG A 224 -7.94 9.80 -17.39
CA ARG A 224 -7.94 11.25 -17.54
C ARG A 224 -8.24 11.60 -19.00
N LEU A 225 -9.18 12.52 -19.21
CA LEU A 225 -9.37 13.26 -20.46
C LEU A 225 -9.72 14.69 -20.10
N ASN A 226 -9.24 15.64 -20.90
CA ASN A 226 -9.55 17.05 -20.71
C ASN A 226 -10.49 17.59 -21.83
N SER A 227 -10.69 16.82 -22.91
CA SER A 227 -11.61 17.18 -23.99
C SER A 227 -12.98 16.52 -23.79
N THR A 228 -14.02 17.33 -23.57
CA THR A 228 -15.40 16.83 -23.40
C THR A 228 -15.94 16.22 -24.70
N THR A 229 -15.52 16.72 -25.86
CA THR A 229 -15.85 16.12 -27.16
C THR A 229 -15.22 14.74 -27.30
N GLU A 230 -13.98 14.57 -26.86
CA GLU A 230 -13.31 13.26 -26.87
C GLU A 230 -13.97 12.27 -25.91
N MET A 231 -14.44 12.73 -24.74
CA MET A 231 -15.21 11.90 -23.79
C MET A 231 -16.45 11.33 -24.48
N ILE A 232 -17.27 12.17 -25.12
CA ILE A 232 -18.46 11.70 -25.85
C ILE A 232 -18.08 10.74 -26.99
N LYS A 233 -17.04 11.05 -27.76
CA LYS A 233 -16.57 10.18 -28.86
C LYS A 233 -16.17 8.77 -28.36
N LYS A 234 -15.50 8.67 -27.21
CA LYS A 234 -15.01 7.39 -26.66
C LYS A 234 -16.05 6.64 -25.83
N MET A 235 -16.95 7.37 -25.17
CA MET A 235 -17.84 6.82 -24.14
C MET A 235 -19.31 6.73 -24.60
N GLY A 236 -19.70 7.53 -25.60
CA GLY A 236 -21.09 7.68 -26.02
C GLY A 236 -21.87 8.53 -25.03
N THR A 237 -23.05 8.05 -24.61
CA THR A 237 -23.83 8.66 -23.53
C THR A 237 -23.13 8.48 -22.19
N VAL A 238 -23.02 9.56 -21.43
CA VAL A 238 -22.33 9.60 -20.13
C VAL A 238 -23.23 10.12 -19.02
N ALA A 239 -22.89 9.76 -17.79
CA ALA A 239 -23.37 10.38 -16.57
C ALA A 239 -22.27 11.28 -16.01
N VAL A 240 -22.62 12.53 -15.69
CA VAL A 240 -21.70 13.52 -15.15
C VAL A 240 -22.04 13.77 -13.68
N GLU A 241 -21.07 13.52 -12.82
CA GLU A 241 -21.20 13.65 -11.37
C GLU A 241 -20.13 14.61 -10.79
N PRO A 242 -20.40 15.23 -9.64
CA PRO A 242 -19.40 16.01 -8.91
C PRO A 242 -18.19 15.14 -8.53
N LYS A 243 -16.99 15.70 -8.66
CA LYS A 243 -15.78 15.09 -8.14
C LYS A 243 -15.44 15.67 -6.78
N PHE A 244 -15.84 14.96 -5.73
CA PHE A 244 -15.47 15.30 -4.36
C PHE A 244 -13.97 15.10 -4.08
N ASP A 245 -13.46 15.88 -3.12
CA ASP A 245 -12.12 15.75 -2.52
C ASP A 245 -12.24 15.17 -1.10
N GLY A 246 -12.42 13.86 -1.00
CA GLY A 246 -12.66 13.20 0.28
C GLY A 246 -11.92 11.88 0.43
N LEU A 247 -12.41 11.08 1.37
CA LEU A 247 -11.94 9.73 1.60
C LEU A 247 -12.89 8.73 0.94
N ARG A 248 -12.52 8.22 -0.23
CA ARG A 248 -13.26 7.12 -0.87
C ARG A 248 -13.26 5.87 0.01
N ILE A 249 -14.46 5.42 0.38
CA ILE A 249 -14.68 4.20 1.15
C ILE A 249 -15.81 3.35 0.56
N PHE A 250 -15.67 2.04 0.72
CA PHE A 250 -16.70 1.06 0.44
C PHE A 250 -17.37 0.68 1.75
N ILE A 251 -18.69 0.78 1.79
CA ILE A 251 -19.50 0.42 2.96
C ILE A 251 -20.20 -0.90 2.67
N HIS A 252 -19.80 -1.96 3.37
CA HIS A 252 -20.46 -3.27 3.32
C HIS A 252 -21.36 -3.38 4.55
N PHE A 253 -22.64 -3.60 4.33
CA PHE A 253 -23.63 -3.69 5.39
C PHE A 253 -24.51 -4.93 5.24
N ARG A 254 -24.82 -5.58 6.35
CA ARG A 254 -25.86 -6.60 6.45
C ARG A 254 -26.72 -6.39 7.70
N ARG A 255 -28.04 -6.35 7.52
CA ARG A 255 -29.01 -6.00 8.56
C ARG A 255 -29.13 -7.07 9.65
N LYS A 256 -29.15 -8.35 9.26
CA LYS A 256 -29.44 -9.50 10.16
C LYS A 256 -28.64 -9.48 11.46
N ASP A 257 -27.36 -9.12 11.38
CA ASP A 257 -26.40 -9.08 12.49
C ASP A 257 -25.80 -7.68 12.70
N ASN A 258 -26.39 -6.65 12.08
CA ASN A 258 -25.86 -5.28 12.01
C ASN A 258 -24.36 -5.25 11.60
N PHE A 259 -23.97 -6.17 10.71
CA PHE A 259 -22.60 -6.25 10.23
C PHE A 259 -22.27 -5.00 9.41
N LEU A 260 -21.17 -4.35 9.76
CA LEU A 260 -20.66 -3.16 9.08
C LEU A 260 -19.15 -3.30 8.90
N ARG A 261 -18.70 -3.35 7.65
CA ARG A 261 -17.27 -3.37 7.30
C ARG A 261 -16.99 -2.29 6.28
N ILE A 262 -15.94 -1.50 6.54
CA ILE A 262 -15.59 -0.35 5.72
C ILE A 262 -14.21 -0.58 5.13
N PHE A 263 -14.04 -0.32 3.84
CA PHE A 263 -12.76 -0.44 3.16
C PHE A 263 -12.37 0.86 2.47
N THR A 264 -11.11 1.25 2.56
CA THR A 264 -10.59 2.38 1.76
C THR A 264 -10.53 2.04 0.28
N ARG A 265 -10.27 3.05 -0.56
CA ARG A 265 -9.83 2.89 -1.96
C ARG A 265 -8.72 1.85 -2.19
N ASN A 266 -7.82 1.67 -1.23
CA ASN A 266 -6.73 0.69 -1.34
C ASN A 266 -7.10 -0.67 -0.72
N MET A 267 -8.40 -0.91 -0.51
CA MET A 267 -8.98 -2.12 0.07
C MET A 267 -8.56 -2.41 1.52
N ASN A 268 -7.84 -1.49 2.16
CA ASN A 268 -7.52 -1.61 3.58
C ASN A 268 -8.81 -1.47 4.39
N PHE A 269 -9.02 -2.40 5.31
CA PHE A 269 -10.10 -2.31 6.29
C PHE A 269 -9.93 -1.07 7.18
N LEU A 270 -11.04 -0.40 7.44
CA LEU A 270 -11.18 0.68 8.40
C LEU A 270 -12.09 0.21 9.53
N ASP A 271 -11.59 0.38 10.76
CA ASP A 271 -12.37 0.19 11.97
C ASP A 271 -13.60 1.11 11.95
N SER A 272 -14.79 0.54 12.11
CA SER A 272 -16.06 1.27 12.09
C SER A 272 -16.18 2.30 13.22
N ASN A 273 -15.40 2.16 14.31
CA ASN A 273 -15.34 3.14 15.39
C ASN A 273 -14.77 4.50 14.95
N ILE A 274 -14.11 4.58 13.79
CA ILE A 274 -13.68 5.86 13.19
C ILE A 274 -14.90 6.68 12.74
N PHE A 275 -16.01 6.02 12.41
CA PHE A 275 -17.26 6.60 11.93
C PHE A 275 -18.43 6.19 12.83
N PRO A 276 -18.47 6.66 14.10
CA PRO A 276 -19.56 6.34 15.04
C PRO A 276 -20.96 6.63 14.48
N GLU A 277 -21.09 7.63 13.60
CA GLU A 277 -22.33 7.99 12.90
C GLU A 277 -22.87 6.88 11.99
N LEU A 278 -22.02 5.94 11.55
CA LEU A 278 -22.43 4.78 10.76
C LEU A 278 -22.89 3.59 11.62
N LYS A 279 -22.80 3.62 12.97
CA LYS A 279 -23.19 2.48 13.83
C LYS A 279 -24.62 1.98 13.60
N ASN A 280 -25.53 2.88 13.24
CA ASN A 280 -26.94 2.59 12.93
C ASN A 280 -27.22 2.65 11.42
N PHE A 281 -26.28 2.17 10.60
CA PHE A 281 -26.34 2.29 9.15
C PHE A 281 -27.66 1.82 8.53
N GLY A 282 -28.27 0.78 9.11
CA GLY A 282 -29.55 0.23 8.65
C GLY A 282 -30.74 1.18 8.66
N ARG A 283 -30.64 2.38 9.25
CA ARG A 283 -31.65 3.45 9.15
C ARG A 283 -31.56 4.26 7.85
N PHE A 284 -30.43 4.21 7.16
CA PHE A 284 -30.17 4.97 5.93
C PHE A 284 -30.32 4.13 4.66
N VAL A 285 -30.60 2.83 4.80
CA VAL A 285 -30.78 1.89 3.69
C VAL A 285 -31.98 0.99 3.96
N LYS A 286 -32.75 0.66 2.91
CA LYS A 286 -33.89 -0.27 2.96
C LYS A 286 -33.49 -1.73 2.73
N ALA A 287 -32.37 -1.96 2.05
CA ALA A 287 -31.84 -3.29 1.74
C ALA A 287 -31.37 -4.04 3.02
N ASP A 288 -31.40 -5.36 2.97
CA ASP A 288 -30.86 -6.25 3.99
C ASP A 288 -29.36 -6.49 3.81
N GLU A 289 -28.86 -6.50 2.58
CA GLU A 289 -27.43 -6.57 2.25
C GLU A 289 -27.06 -5.53 1.20
N ILE A 290 -25.97 -4.78 1.41
CA ILE A 290 -25.54 -3.76 0.44
C ILE A 290 -24.04 -3.49 0.45
N ILE A 291 -23.48 -3.22 -0.73
CA ILE A 291 -22.10 -2.72 -0.90
C ILE A 291 -22.16 -1.38 -1.65
N LEU A 292 -21.95 -0.28 -0.92
CA LEU A 292 -21.91 1.07 -1.50
C LEU A 292 -20.47 1.52 -1.75
N ASP A 293 -20.26 2.26 -2.85
CA ASP A 293 -19.03 2.99 -3.13
C ASP A 293 -19.29 4.48 -2.89
N THR A 294 -18.55 5.06 -1.95
CA THR A 294 -18.87 6.36 -1.37
C THR A 294 -17.64 7.25 -1.19
N GLU A 295 -17.84 8.56 -1.15
CA GLU A 295 -16.83 9.53 -0.72
C GLU A 295 -17.24 10.13 0.63
N ALA A 296 -16.43 9.91 1.67
CA ALA A 296 -16.61 10.62 2.93
C ALA A 296 -15.99 12.01 2.83
N VAL A 297 -16.80 13.06 3.00
CA VAL A 297 -16.39 14.46 2.92
C VAL A 297 -16.71 15.20 4.22
N GLY A 298 -15.78 16.00 4.71
CA GLY A 298 -16.02 16.92 5.83
C GLY A 298 -16.89 18.10 5.41
N ILE A 299 -17.73 18.57 6.31
CA ILE A 299 -18.58 19.75 6.11
C ILE A 299 -18.13 20.86 7.06
N ASP A 300 -17.91 22.07 6.51
CA ASP A 300 -17.77 23.29 7.31
C ASP A 300 -19.18 23.77 7.72
N SER A 301 -19.55 23.51 8.97
CA SER A 301 -20.86 23.88 9.54
C SER A 301 -21.12 25.40 9.57
N LYS A 302 -20.09 26.23 9.39
CA LYS A 302 -20.22 27.70 9.38
C LYS A 302 -20.37 28.28 7.98
N ARG A 303 -19.94 27.55 6.94
CA ARG A 303 -19.87 28.05 5.56
C ARG A 303 -20.71 27.25 4.56
N GLU A 304 -21.31 26.14 4.99
CA GLU A 304 -22.01 25.19 4.11
C GLU A 304 -21.14 24.70 2.94
N MET A 305 -19.82 24.62 3.16
CA MET A 305 -18.83 24.20 2.17
C MET A 305 -18.22 22.85 2.53
N PHE A 306 -17.76 22.10 1.53
CA PHE A 306 -16.98 20.89 1.75
C PHE A 306 -15.55 21.22 2.17
N LEU A 307 -15.02 20.43 3.10
CA LEU A 307 -13.63 20.50 3.53
C LEU A 307 -12.74 19.68 2.59
N ASP A 308 -11.50 20.14 2.43
CA ASP A 308 -10.46 19.41 1.71
C ASP A 308 -10.11 18.06 2.37
N PHE A 309 -9.41 17.20 1.61
CA PHE A 309 -8.98 15.89 2.09
C PHE A 309 -8.12 15.95 3.36
N GLN A 310 -7.24 16.97 3.50
CA GLN A 310 -6.32 17.06 4.63
C GLN A 310 -7.06 17.32 5.94
N LYS A 311 -8.09 18.16 5.92
CA LYS A 311 -8.95 18.41 7.08
C LYS A 311 -9.85 17.20 7.35
N THR A 312 -10.39 16.58 6.30
CA THR A 312 -11.23 15.37 6.42
C THR A 312 -10.47 14.21 7.08
N ILE A 313 -9.18 14.00 6.75
CA ILE A 313 -8.39 12.89 7.31
C ILE A 313 -7.87 13.13 8.74
N GLN A 314 -7.79 14.38 9.22
CA GLN A 314 -7.33 14.70 10.57
C GLN A 314 -8.17 14.03 11.67
N ARG A 315 -9.41 13.64 11.34
CA ARG A 315 -10.34 12.90 12.21
C ARG A 315 -9.91 11.45 12.50
N ARG A 316 -8.98 10.85 11.75
CA ARG A 316 -8.53 9.44 11.98
C ARG A 316 -7.72 9.22 13.27
N ARG A 317 -7.52 10.23 14.12
CA ARG A 317 -6.77 10.09 15.38
C ARG A 317 -7.63 9.32 16.39
N LYS A 318 -7.24 8.07 16.67
CA LYS A 318 -7.98 7.10 17.50
C LYS A 318 -8.33 7.57 18.93
N HIS A 319 -7.69 8.61 19.46
CA HIS A 319 -7.81 8.96 20.88
C HIS A 319 -8.88 10.02 21.21
N ASP A 320 -9.54 10.65 20.22
CA ASP A 320 -10.54 11.71 20.45
C ASP A 320 -11.70 11.69 19.42
N VAL A 321 -12.11 10.52 18.93
CA VAL A 321 -13.06 10.42 17.80
C VAL A 321 -14.42 11.05 18.13
N GLU A 322 -14.92 10.89 19.35
CA GLU A 322 -16.22 11.45 19.78
C GLU A 322 -16.20 13.00 19.83
N LYS A 323 -15.13 13.59 20.37
CA LYS A 323 -14.95 15.04 20.43
C LYS A 323 -14.75 15.63 19.03
N THR A 324 -13.96 14.97 18.18
CA THR A 324 -13.66 15.44 16.81
C THR A 324 -14.86 15.29 15.87
N SER A 325 -15.76 14.33 16.13
CA SER A 325 -16.99 14.13 15.34
C SER A 325 -17.97 15.30 15.44
N GLY A 326 -17.96 16.04 16.55
CA GLY A 326 -18.76 17.25 16.72
C GLY A 326 -18.16 18.48 16.04
N GLU A 327 -16.84 18.52 15.86
CA GLU A 327 -16.13 19.66 15.25
C GLU A 327 -16.14 19.60 13.72
N VAL A 328 -16.09 18.39 13.13
CA VAL A 328 -16.12 18.17 11.68
C VAL A 328 -17.16 17.09 11.33
N PRO A 329 -18.42 17.49 11.05
CA PRO A 329 -19.44 16.58 10.54
C PRO A 329 -18.98 15.96 9.21
N LEU A 330 -19.25 14.67 9.02
CA LEU A 330 -19.03 13.99 7.74
C LEU A 330 -20.36 13.76 7.02
N GLN A 331 -20.32 13.85 5.70
CA GLN A 331 -21.37 13.36 4.82
C GLN A 331 -20.75 12.33 3.86
N PHE A 332 -21.48 11.25 3.60
CA PHE A 332 -21.07 10.16 2.75
C PHE A 332 -21.82 10.28 1.41
N GLN A 333 -21.09 10.69 0.38
CA GLN A 333 -21.57 10.88 -0.99
C GLN A 333 -21.59 9.52 -1.69
N VAL A 334 -22.77 9.01 -2.03
CA VAL A 334 -22.99 7.70 -2.65
C VAL A 334 -23.06 7.87 -4.15
N PHE A 335 -22.08 7.30 -4.85
CA PHE A 335 -21.97 7.43 -6.30
C PHE A 335 -22.02 6.08 -7.05
N ASP A 336 -21.92 4.94 -6.37
CA ASP A 336 -22.16 3.62 -6.98
C ASP A 336 -22.55 2.56 -5.93
N CYS A 337 -22.98 1.39 -6.40
CA CYS A 337 -23.34 0.23 -5.60
C CYS A 337 -23.04 -1.05 -6.36
N LEU A 338 -22.49 -2.04 -5.66
CA LEU A 338 -21.95 -3.27 -6.25
C LEU A 338 -22.78 -4.51 -5.95
N LEU A 339 -23.55 -4.48 -4.86
CA LEU A 339 -24.38 -5.60 -4.39
C LEU A 339 -25.60 -5.05 -3.65
N VAL A 340 -26.79 -5.61 -3.89
CA VAL A 340 -28.01 -5.37 -3.11
C VAL A 340 -28.74 -6.69 -2.90
N ASP A 341 -29.01 -7.08 -1.66
CA ASP A 341 -29.81 -8.27 -1.30
C ASP A 341 -29.38 -9.55 -2.02
N GLY A 342 -28.06 -9.78 -2.07
CA GLY A 342 -27.43 -10.91 -2.76
C GLY A 342 -27.29 -10.77 -4.28
N GLU A 343 -27.89 -9.75 -4.89
CA GLU A 343 -27.79 -9.48 -6.33
C GLU A 343 -26.53 -8.68 -6.68
N SER A 344 -25.63 -9.30 -7.45
CA SER A 344 -24.43 -8.63 -7.98
C SER A 344 -24.80 -7.62 -9.07
N LEU A 345 -24.43 -6.36 -8.86
CA LEU A 345 -24.72 -5.27 -9.80
C LEU A 345 -23.55 -4.97 -10.75
N ILE A 346 -22.37 -5.56 -10.54
CA ILE A 346 -21.12 -5.21 -11.24
C ILE A 346 -21.26 -5.31 -12.77
N LYS A 347 -21.98 -6.33 -13.26
CA LYS A 347 -22.21 -6.56 -14.69
C LYS A 347 -23.36 -5.72 -15.28
N MET A 348 -24.09 -4.97 -14.47
CA MET A 348 -25.19 -4.10 -14.92
C MET A 348 -24.66 -2.75 -15.44
N PRO A 349 -25.33 -2.13 -16.41
CA PRO A 349 -25.12 -0.72 -16.78
C PRO A 349 -25.18 0.24 -15.60
N TYR A 350 -24.35 1.29 -15.60
CA TYR A 350 -24.34 2.31 -14.54
C TYR A 350 -25.73 2.91 -14.28
N ILE A 351 -26.51 3.18 -15.33
CA ILE A 351 -27.88 3.72 -15.18
C ILE A 351 -28.81 2.79 -14.39
N GLU A 352 -28.63 1.48 -14.49
CA GLU A 352 -29.43 0.50 -13.74
C GLU A 352 -28.96 0.41 -12.29
N ARG A 353 -27.64 0.40 -12.07
CA ARG A 353 -27.08 0.48 -10.71
C ARG A 353 -27.53 1.75 -10.00
N ARG A 354 -27.56 2.89 -10.70
CA ARG A 354 -28.01 4.18 -10.16
C ARG A 354 -29.47 4.16 -9.74
N LYS A 355 -30.37 3.56 -10.54
CA LYS A 355 -31.78 3.35 -10.17
C LYS A 355 -31.92 2.45 -8.94
N LYS A 356 -31.11 1.39 -8.85
CA LYS A 356 -31.10 0.50 -7.68
C LYS A 356 -30.72 1.28 -6.42
N ILE A 357 -29.67 2.10 -6.47
CA ILE A 357 -29.25 2.98 -5.35
C ILE A 357 -30.41 3.88 -4.91
N GLU A 358 -31.08 4.56 -5.84
CA GLU A 358 -32.21 5.47 -5.54
C GLU A 358 -33.39 4.76 -4.88
N SER A 359 -33.60 3.48 -5.19
CA SER A 359 -34.68 2.69 -4.58
C SER A 359 -34.37 2.27 -3.14
N VAL A 360 -33.10 2.05 -2.80
CA VAL A 360 -32.68 1.45 -1.52
C VAL A 360 -32.04 2.43 -0.54
N VAL A 361 -31.39 3.50 -1.00
CA VAL A 361 -30.75 4.50 -0.12
C VAL A 361 -31.77 5.56 0.29
N ILE A 362 -31.84 5.84 1.58
CA ILE A 362 -32.64 6.92 2.16
C ILE A 362 -31.76 8.17 2.20
N ASN A 363 -31.96 9.05 1.22
CA ASN A 363 -31.19 10.27 1.06
C ASN A 363 -31.40 11.23 2.25
N GLY A 364 -30.32 11.72 2.86
CA GLY A 364 -30.36 12.62 4.02
C GLY A 364 -29.03 13.29 4.32
N ASP A 365 -28.90 13.88 5.51
CA ASP A 365 -27.71 14.67 5.88
C ASP A 365 -26.44 13.82 6.01
N LEU A 366 -26.57 12.58 6.47
CA LEU A 366 -25.43 11.68 6.63
C LEU A 366 -25.07 10.96 5.33
N LEU A 367 -26.04 10.28 4.72
CA LEU A 367 -25.85 9.49 3.50
C LEU A 367 -26.60 10.18 2.37
N LYS A 368 -25.86 10.68 1.38
CA LYS A 368 -26.41 11.49 0.29
C LYS A 368 -26.06 10.87 -1.04
N ILE A 369 -27.04 10.74 -1.94
CA ILE A 369 -26.77 10.24 -3.29
C ILE A 369 -26.37 11.40 -4.20
N ASP A 370 -25.27 11.24 -4.93
CA ASP A 370 -24.66 12.30 -5.74
C ASP A 370 -25.59 12.80 -6.85
N GLU A 371 -25.56 14.11 -7.13
CA GLU A 371 -26.18 14.65 -8.34
C GLU A 371 -25.56 14.01 -9.58
N SER A 372 -26.40 13.52 -10.50
CA SER A 372 -25.95 12.90 -11.75
C SER A 372 -26.76 13.42 -12.93
N THR A 373 -26.08 13.85 -13.99
CA THR A 373 -26.73 14.31 -15.23
C THR A 373 -26.35 13.40 -16.39
N ILE A 374 -27.34 12.76 -17.01
CA ILE A 374 -27.15 11.97 -18.22
C ILE A 374 -27.10 12.89 -19.44
N THR A 375 -26.07 12.78 -20.26
CA THR A 375 -25.92 13.60 -21.47
C THR A 375 -25.04 12.91 -22.52
N ASN A 376 -25.22 13.32 -23.77
CA ASN A 376 -24.29 13.08 -24.87
C ASN A 376 -23.74 14.41 -25.44
N ASN A 377 -23.98 15.54 -24.76
CA ASN A 377 -23.58 16.87 -25.21
C ASN A 377 -22.30 17.33 -24.47
N PRO A 378 -21.17 17.54 -25.18
CA PRO A 378 -19.92 18.02 -24.59
C PRO A 378 -20.03 19.32 -23.80
N GLU A 379 -20.95 20.22 -24.17
CA GLU A 379 -21.15 21.51 -23.50
C GLU A 379 -21.81 21.37 -22.13
N VAL A 380 -22.65 20.35 -21.94
CA VAL A 380 -23.23 20.04 -20.63
C VAL A 380 -22.14 19.60 -19.64
N ILE A 381 -21.19 18.78 -20.11
CA ILE A 381 -20.04 18.35 -19.28
C ILE A 381 -19.20 19.56 -18.86
N LYS A 382 -18.86 20.46 -19.80
CA LYS A 382 -18.11 21.69 -19.50
C LYS A 382 -18.84 22.56 -18.48
N LYS A 383 -20.14 22.80 -18.69
CA LYS A 383 -20.96 23.61 -17.77
C LYS A 383 -20.97 23.04 -16.36
N LEU A 384 -21.13 21.72 -16.21
CA LEU A 384 -21.10 21.05 -14.91
C LEU A 384 -19.71 21.06 -14.28
N HIS A 385 -18.65 20.90 -15.08
CA HIS A 385 -17.28 21.04 -14.61
C HIS A 385 -17.04 22.42 -13.99
N PHE A 386 -17.39 23.50 -14.70
CA PHE A 386 -17.29 24.86 -14.16
C PHE A 386 -18.20 25.10 -12.95
N LYS A 387 -19.42 24.54 -12.93
CA LYS A 387 -20.32 24.60 -11.77
C LYS A 387 -19.62 24.03 -10.52
N TYR A 388 -19.07 22.83 -10.62
CA TYR A 388 -18.48 22.14 -9.46
C TYR A 388 -17.14 22.76 -9.01
N LEU A 389 -16.32 23.26 -9.94
CA LEU A 389 -15.13 24.04 -9.59
C LEU A 389 -15.50 25.30 -8.79
N LYS A 390 -16.54 26.03 -9.20
CA LYS A 390 -17.06 27.19 -8.45
C LYS A 390 -17.61 26.84 -7.07
N MET A 391 -18.01 25.59 -6.86
CA MET A 391 -18.43 25.06 -5.56
C MET A 391 -17.25 24.57 -4.69
N GLY A 392 -16.00 24.70 -5.17
CA GLY A 392 -14.80 24.26 -4.47
C GLY A 392 -14.51 22.75 -4.58
N LEU A 393 -15.15 22.04 -5.52
CA LEU A 393 -14.91 20.61 -5.77
C LEU A 393 -13.77 20.41 -6.79
N GLU A 394 -13.21 19.20 -6.89
CA GLU A 394 -12.10 18.91 -7.82
C GLU A 394 -12.50 18.92 -9.31
N GLY A 395 -13.79 19.05 -9.63
CA GLY A 395 -14.33 19.03 -10.99
C GLY A 395 -15.41 17.97 -11.19
N VAL A 396 -15.30 17.17 -12.26
CA VAL A 396 -16.30 16.13 -12.61
C VAL A 396 -15.69 14.74 -12.71
N VAL A 397 -16.50 13.74 -12.34
CA VAL A 397 -16.34 12.36 -12.79
C VAL A 397 -17.38 12.09 -13.87
N VAL A 398 -16.91 11.67 -15.04
CA VAL A 398 -17.72 11.30 -16.20
C VAL A 398 -17.73 9.78 -16.30
N LYS A 399 -18.91 9.17 -16.22
CA LYS A 399 -19.11 7.72 -16.25
C LYS A 399 -19.83 7.32 -17.51
N ARG A 400 -19.45 6.22 -18.15
CA ARG A 400 -20.17 5.67 -19.29
C ARG A 400 -21.54 5.17 -18.83
N ALA A 401 -22.62 5.77 -19.33
CA ALA A 401 -23.97 5.52 -18.81
C ALA A 401 -24.39 4.05 -18.94
N ASN A 402 -24.07 3.44 -20.08
CA ASN A 402 -24.37 2.03 -20.37
C ASN A 402 -23.21 1.08 -20.01
N GLY A 403 -22.24 1.56 -19.21
CA GLY A 403 -21.04 0.80 -18.85
C GLY A 403 -21.18 -0.02 -17.57
N GLN A 404 -20.54 -1.18 -17.55
CA GLN A 404 -20.40 -2.03 -16.36
C GLN A 404 -19.43 -1.41 -15.34
N TYR A 405 -19.43 -1.94 -14.11
CA TYR A 405 -18.41 -1.61 -13.14
C TYR A 405 -17.14 -2.43 -13.43
N VAL A 406 -16.13 -1.80 -14.03
CA VAL A 406 -14.88 -2.47 -14.40
C VAL A 406 -13.75 -1.98 -13.51
N SER A 407 -13.24 -2.86 -12.64
CA SER A 407 -12.18 -2.55 -11.70
C SER A 407 -10.88 -2.07 -12.36
N GLY A 408 -10.10 -1.32 -11.60
CA GLY A 408 -8.83 -0.76 -12.06
C GLY A 408 -9.03 0.38 -13.07
N ARG A 409 -7.96 0.72 -13.78
CA ARG A 409 -7.95 1.79 -14.79
C ARG A 409 -8.07 1.18 -16.19
N THR A 410 -9.22 0.58 -16.48
CA THR A 410 -9.43 -0.24 -17.68
C THR A 410 -10.53 0.35 -18.57
N GLY A 411 -10.22 0.49 -19.85
CA GLY A 411 -11.13 1.08 -20.84
C GLY A 411 -11.46 2.56 -20.56
N TRP A 412 -12.53 3.04 -21.19
CA TRP A 412 -13.09 4.40 -21.01
C TRP A 412 -14.41 4.33 -20.25
N ASN A 413 -14.42 3.62 -19.12
CA ASN A 413 -15.62 3.49 -18.30
C ASN A 413 -15.83 4.74 -17.44
N TRP A 414 -14.80 5.14 -16.69
CA TRP A 414 -14.81 6.34 -15.87
C TRP A 414 -13.66 7.25 -16.27
N VAL A 415 -13.93 8.54 -16.36
CA VAL A 415 -12.97 9.59 -16.69
C VAL A 415 -13.10 10.71 -15.69
N LYS A 416 -11.99 11.32 -15.30
CA LYS A 416 -11.99 12.57 -14.54
C LYS A 416 -11.47 13.71 -15.40
N MET A 417 -12.11 14.86 -15.27
CA MET A 417 -11.65 16.13 -15.81
C MET A 417 -11.17 16.98 -14.64
N LYS A 418 -9.88 17.29 -14.61
CA LYS A 418 -9.29 18.31 -13.75
C LYS A 418 -8.91 19.50 -14.63
N GLU A 419 -8.76 20.68 -14.04
CA GLU A 419 -8.17 21.83 -14.73
C GLU A 419 -6.81 21.48 -15.38
N GLU A 420 -6.40 22.29 -16.34
CA GLU A 420 -5.31 22.02 -17.29
C GLU A 420 -4.04 21.46 -16.64
N GLU A 421 -3.41 20.55 -17.37
CA GLU A 421 -2.14 19.95 -16.99
C GLU A 421 -1.04 21.02 -16.99
N GLY A 422 -0.76 21.59 -15.80
CA GLY A 422 0.17 22.71 -15.64
C GLY A 422 -0.09 23.57 -14.40
N MET A 423 -1.27 23.45 -13.78
CA MET A 423 -1.56 24.11 -12.50
C MET A 423 -1.73 23.05 -11.40
N GLU A 424 -0.80 23.10 -10.45
CA GLU A 424 -0.72 22.39 -9.15
C GLU A 424 -0.57 20.85 -9.12
N GLY A 425 0.52 20.41 -8.46
CA GLY A 425 0.66 19.05 -7.93
C GLY A 425 1.98 18.32 -8.22
N ARG A 426 2.87 18.91 -9.02
CA ARG A 426 4.29 18.56 -9.05
C ARG A 426 5.06 19.85 -8.84
N LEU A 427 6.09 19.82 -8.00
CA LEU A 427 7.13 20.83 -8.09
C LEU A 427 7.66 20.80 -9.53
N SER A 428 7.50 21.91 -10.26
CA SER A 428 8.17 22.11 -11.55
C SER A 428 9.68 22.09 -11.36
N ASP A 429 10.14 22.57 -10.20
CA ASP A 429 11.55 22.71 -9.86
C ASP A 429 12.11 21.53 -9.08
N THR A 430 13.40 21.27 -9.30
CA THR A 430 14.21 20.32 -8.55
C THR A 430 14.97 21.03 -7.45
N ILE A 431 15.37 20.29 -6.42
CA ILE A 431 15.99 20.83 -5.22
C ILE A 431 17.38 20.24 -5.11
N ASP A 432 18.39 21.10 -5.17
CA ASP A 432 19.77 20.74 -4.92
C ASP A 432 20.02 20.63 -3.42
N CYS A 433 20.32 19.42 -2.95
CA CYS A 433 20.48 19.10 -1.54
C CYS A 433 21.90 18.65 -1.23
N ILE A 434 22.39 18.96 -0.03
CA ILE A 434 23.68 18.51 0.49
C ILE A 434 23.51 17.13 1.13
N VAL A 435 24.37 16.17 0.77
CA VAL A 435 24.36 14.83 1.37
C VAL A 435 25.06 14.85 2.72
N MET A 436 24.30 14.57 3.79
CA MET A 436 24.77 14.59 5.17
C MET A 436 25.31 13.23 5.65
N GLY A 437 24.87 12.14 5.04
CA GLY A 437 25.26 10.78 5.42
C GLY A 437 24.40 9.72 4.75
N TYR A 438 24.58 8.46 5.10
CA TYR A 438 23.83 7.35 4.50
C TYR A 438 23.46 6.24 5.49
N PHE A 439 22.39 5.53 5.15
CA PHE A 439 21.93 4.33 5.83
C PHE A 439 22.37 3.09 5.03
N VAL A 440 22.82 2.05 5.72
CA VAL A 440 23.31 0.80 5.10
C VAL A 440 22.15 0.07 4.40
N GLY A 441 22.45 -0.55 3.27
CA GLY A 441 21.48 -1.28 2.46
C GLY A 441 20.92 -2.51 3.18
N LYS A 442 19.61 -2.77 3.01
CA LYS A 442 18.93 -3.98 3.52
C LYS A 442 18.36 -4.82 2.37
N GLY A 443 18.35 -6.15 2.51
CA GLY A 443 17.95 -7.12 1.46
C GLY A 443 18.70 -6.90 0.14
N LYS A 444 18.04 -6.76 -1.02
CA LYS A 444 18.73 -6.57 -2.33
C LYS A 444 19.79 -5.46 -2.37
N ARG A 445 19.70 -4.46 -1.47
CA ARG A 445 20.68 -3.37 -1.38
C ARG A 445 21.85 -3.63 -0.42
N SER A 446 21.83 -4.71 0.36
CA SER A 446 22.94 -5.04 1.29
C SER A 446 24.26 -5.18 0.53
N ARG A 447 24.25 -5.78 -0.66
CA ARG A 447 25.40 -5.93 -1.56
C ARG A 447 26.06 -4.61 -1.99
N PHE A 448 25.35 -3.49 -1.92
CA PHE A 448 25.87 -2.18 -2.28
C PHE A 448 26.40 -1.38 -1.08
N GLY A 449 26.14 -1.84 0.15
CA GLY A 449 26.48 -1.10 1.38
C GLY A 449 25.74 0.23 1.56
N LEU A 450 24.86 0.62 0.63
CA LEU A 450 24.08 1.87 0.65
C LEU A 450 22.60 1.58 0.38
N GLY A 451 21.75 2.03 1.29
CA GLY A 451 20.30 1.90 1.21
C GLY A 451 19.63 3.21 0.83
N LYS A 452 19.91 4.27 1.58
CA LYS A 452 19.33 5.62 1.43
C LYS A 452 20.36 6.66 1.84
N ILE A 453 20.25 7.87 1.30
CA ILE A 453 21.02 9.03 1.75
C ILE A 453 20.14 9.96 2.60
N LEU A 454 20.74 10.58 3.62
CA LEU A 454 20.15 11.70 4.34
C LEU A 454 20.61 12.98 3.65
N VAL A 455 19.67 13.83 3.27
CA VAL A 455 19.99 15.12 2.63
C VAL A 455 19.43 16.28 3.45
N GLY A 456 20.14 17.39 3.39
CA GLY A 456 19.77 18.65 4.01
C GLY A 456 19.98 19.82 3.06
N ILE A 457 19.53 20.99 3.50
CA ILE A 457 19.76 22.26 2.81
C ILE A 457 20.34 23.28 3.78
N LYS A 458 20.87 24.38 3.24
CA LYS A 458 21.51 25.42 4.02
C LYS A 458 20.47 26.34 4.67
N ASP A 459 20.68 26.63 5.94
CA ASP A 459 19.91 27.56 6.77
C ASP A 459 20.93 28.39 7.57
N GLY A 460 21.31 29.54 7.01
CA GLY A 460 22.49 30.30 7.47
C GLY A 460 23.78 29.48 7.42
N ASP A 461 24.48 29.37 8.55
CA ASP A 461 25.72 28.59 8.69
C ASP A 461 25.49 27.10 9.00
N LYS A 462 24.22 26.69 9.12
CA LYS A 462 23.85 25.29 9.41
C LYS A 462 23.31 24.60 8.19
N ILE A 463 23.47 23.28 8.17
CA ILE A 463 22.84 22.38 7.21
C ILE A 463 21.85 21.53 7.98
N ARG A 464 20.57 21.74 7.70
CA ARG A 464 19.46 21.10 8.43
C ARG A 464 18.83 20.04 7.56
N THR A 465 18.47 18.91 8.18
CA THR A 465 17.88 17.77 7.48
C THR A 465 16.58 18.17 6.80
N LEU A 466 16.44 17.79 5.53
CA LEU A 466 15.24 18.02 4.72
C LEU A 466 14.50 16.71 4.45
N THR A 467 15.19 15.65 3.99
CA THR A 467 14.53 14.37 3.72
C THR A 467 15.50 13.18 3.64
N LYS A 468 14.97 11.95 3.60
CA LYS A 468 15.73 10.74 3.26
C LYS A 468 15.41 10.34 1.82
N VAL A 469 16.44 10.17 0.99
CA VAL A 469 16.28 9.80 -0.43
C VAL A 469 16.72 8.35 -0.64
N GLY A 470 15.79 7.52 -1.10
CA GLY A 470 16.05 6.10 -1.42
C GLY A 470 15.59 5.67 -2.81
N THR A 471 14.81 6.50 -3.48
CA THR A 471 14.24 6.28 -4.82
C THR A 471 15.01 7.11 -5.86
N GLY A 472 15.07 6.64 -7.11
CA GLY A 472 15.86 7.28 -8.19
C GLY A 472 17.32 6.81 -8.30
N LEU A 473 17.86 6.15 -7.26
CA LEU A 473 19.20 5.56 -7.30
C LEU A 473 19.19 4.21 -8.05
N THR A 474 19.74 4.20 -9.27
CA THR A 474 20.03 2.96 -10.02
C THR A 474 21.15 2.17 -9.34
N GLU A 475 21.36 0.90 -9.70
CA GLU A 475 22.45 0.08 -9.12
C GLU A 475 23.83 0.70 -9.37
N LYS A 476 24.05 1.25 -10.57
CA LYS A 476 25.28 1.99 -10.90
C LYS A 476 25.45 3.22 -10.01
N MET A 477 24.39 3.99 -9.82
CA MET A 477 24.40 5.16 -8.92
C MET A 477 24.61 4.78 -7.46
N LEU A 478 24.04 3.67 -6.98
CA LEU A 478 24.25 3.18 -5.61
C LEU A 478 25.73 2.92 -5.37
N VAL A 479 26.41 2.25 -6.31
CA VAL A 479 27.86 1.99 -6.24
C VAL A 479 28.66 3.29 -6.31
N GLU A 480 28.32 4.18 -7.23
CA GLU A 480 29.03 5.46 -7.40
C GLU A 480 28.90 6.35 -6.16
N VAL A 481 27.68 6.61 -5.70
CA VAL A 481 27.40 7.42 -4.51
C VAL A 481 28.06 6.79 -3.29
N LYS A 482 27.99 5.45 -3.13
CA LYS A 482 28.68 4.75 -2.04
C LYS A 482 30.17 5.01 -2.07
N LYS A 483 30.81 4.92 -3.23
CA LYS A 483 32.25 5.15 -3.42
C LYS A 483 32.66 6.58 -3.06
N ARG A 484 31.86 7.58 -3.44
CA ARG A 484 32.11 8.97 -3.05
C ARG A 484 31.94 9.17 -1.55
N LEU A 485 30.88 8.62 -0.97
CA LEU A 485 30.61 8.75 0.46
C LEU A 485 31.61 7.99 1.34
N GLU A 486 32.27 6.94 0.85
CA GLU A 486 33.40 6.33 1.57
C GLU A 486 34.57 7.30 1.74
N LYS A 487 34.86 8.11 0.72
CA LYS A 487 35.92 9.14 0.80
C LYS A 487 35.56 10.29 1.73
N LEU A 488 34.26 10.56 1.90
CA LEU A 488 33.73 11.63 2.73
C LEU A 488 33.31 11.16 4.12
N LYS A 489 33.59 9.90 4.49
CA LYS A 489 33.11 9.29 5.72
C LYS A 489 33.66 10.04 6.94
N SER A 490 32.76 10.44 7.82
CA SER A 490 33.09 11.01 9.12
C SER A 490 32.72 10.05 10.26
N LYS A 491 33.58 9.97 11.28
CA LYS A 491 33.32 9.19 12.50
C LYS A 491 32.26 9.84 13.37
N GLU A 492 32.23 11.17 13.38
CA GLU A 492 31.31 11.97 14.18
C GLU A 492 30.45 12.87 13.28
N LYS A 493 29.35 13.37 13.83
CA LYS A 493 28.48 14.32 13.13
C LYS A 493 29.24 15.64 12.91
N PRO A 494 29.38 16.13 11.67
CA PRO A 494 29.91 17.47 11.40
C PRO A 494 29.20 18.57 12.20
N LYS A 495 29.91 19.61 12.62
CA LYS A 495 29.43 20.66 13.55
C LYS A 495 28.35 21.56 12.93
N GLU A 496 28.41 21.69 11.62
CA GLU A 496 27.48 22.40 10.75
C GLU A 496 26.15 21.64 10.59
N TYR A 497 26.07 20.36 10.95
CA TYR A 497 24.86 19.56 10.78
C TYR A 497 23.92 19.60 11.99
N GLU A 498 22.67 19.90 11.68
CA GLU A 498 21.56 19.75 12.63
C GLU A 498 20.64 18.62 12.17
N ALA A 499 20.54 17.57 12.97
CA ALA A 499 19.71 16.40 12.70
C ALA A 499 19.07 15.93 14.01
N GLN A 500 17.79 15.56 13.96
CA GLN A 500 17.09 14.97 15.09
C GLN A 500 17.55 13.53 15.34
N LYS A 501 17.35 13.03 16.58
CA LYS A 501 17.83 11.71 17.04
C LYS A 501 17.40 10.55 16.13
N ASP A 502 16.18 10.60 15.60
CA ASP A 502 15.62 9.55 14.74
C ASP A 502 16.12 9.58 13.27
N LEU A 503 16.90 10.62 12.93
CA LEU A 503 17.45 10.82 11.59
C LEU A 503 18.97 10.62 11.53
N ILE A 504 19.59 10.15 12.61
CA ILE A 504 21.02 9.84 12.60
C ILE A 504 21.29 8.72 11.57
N PRO A 505 22.13 8.96 10.55
CA PRO A 505 22.52 7.95 9.58
C PRO A 505 23.44 6.91 10.22
N ASP A 506 23.52 5.71 9.62
CA ASP A 506 24.49 4.68 10.05
C ASP A 506 25.93 5.18 9.88
N VAL A 507 26.16 6.05 8.89
CA VAL A 507 27.45 6.67 8.60
C VAL A 507 27.28 8.14 8.22
N TRP A 508 28.00 9.03 8.92
CA TRP A 508 28.06 10.46 8.60
C TRP A 508 29.00 10.74 7.42
N ALA A 509 28.72 11.81 6.68
CA ALA A 509 29.58 12.29 5.60
C ALA A 509 29.92 13.78 5.76
N THR A 510 31.15 14.18 5.50
CA THR A 510 31.57 15.59 5.46
C THR A 510 30.84 16.33 4.33
N PRO A 511 30.44 17.61 4.52
CA PRO A 511 29.65 18.33 3.53
C PRO A 511 30.48 18.70 2.31
N SER A 512 30.29 17.95 1.24
CA SER A 512 30.97 18.17 -0.02
C SER A 512 30.14 17.74 -1.22
N LEU A 513 29.23 16.78 -1.03
CA LEU A 513 28.46 16.20 -2.12
C LEU A 513 27.08 16.85 -2.22
N VAL A 514 26.78 17.45 -3.37
CA VAL A 514 25.46 18.00 -3.71
C VAL A 514 24.75 17.09 -4.71
N VAL A 515 23.45 16.88 -4.50
CA VAL A 515 22.62 16.01 -5.33
C VAL A 515 21.33 16.71 -5.69
N GLU A 516 20.87 16.47 -6.91
CA GLU A 516 19.60 17.00 -7.38
C GLU A 516 18.46 16.04 -7.02
N VAL A 517 17.42 16.58 -6.38
CA VAL A 517 16.27 15.81 -5.88
C VAL A 517 14.98 16.40 -6.45
N SER A 518 14.19 15.59 -7.13
CA SER A 518 12.81 15.95 -7.47
C SER A 518 11.84 15.50 -6.39
N ALA A 519 10.69 16.16 -6.28
CA ALA A 519 9.62 15.80 -5.36
C ALA A 519 8.26 16.18 -5.95
N ASP A 520 7.19 15.60 -5.40
CA ASP A 520 5.83 15.93 -5.85
C ASP A 520 5.32 17.21 -5.15
N SER A 521 5.74 17.47 -3.91
CA SER A 521 5.40 18.67 -3.12
C SER A 521 6.31 18.83 -1.90
N ILE A 522 6.31 20.02 -1.31
CA ILE A 522 6.88 20.34 0.01
C ILE A 522 5.77 20.21 1.07
N SER A 523 6.15 19.71 2.25
CA SER A 523 5.24 19.48 3.38
C SER A 523 5.89 19.89 4.70
N VAL A 524 5.09 20.32 5.66
CA VAL A 524 5.56 20.60 7.03
C VAL A 524 5.88 19.27 7.72
N SER A 525 7.02 19.18 8.41
CA SER A 525 7.46 17.98 9.10
C SER A 525 8.19 18.30 10.39
N SER A 526 7.63 17.83 11.51
CA SER A 526 8.27 17.93 12.83
C SER A 526 9.47 16.99 13.02
N LYS A 527 9.64 16.00 12.12
CA LYS A 527 10.72 15.00 12.20
C LYS A 527 12.05 15.50 11.62
N HIS A 528 11.98 16.48 10.72
CA HIS A 528 13.14 17.06 10.07
C HIS A 528 13.51 18.35 10.79
N SER A 529 14.80 18.55 11.06
CA SER A 529 15.29 19.74 11.78
C SER A 529 14.90 21.04 11.07
N LEU A 530 14.83 21.05 9.73
CA LEU A 530 14.38 22.20 8.96
C LEU A 530 12.91 22.59 9.19
N GLY A 531 12.09 21.69 9.75
CA GLY A 531 10.63 21.87 9.88
C GLY A 531 9.84 21.60 8.59
N LEU A 532 10.53 21.34 7.48
CA LEU A 532 9.97 20.99 6.17
C LEU A 532 10.51 19.64 5.69
N SER A 533 9.79 19.01 4.76
CA SER A 533 10.20 17.77 4.08
C SER A 533 9.63 17.69 2.67
N LEU A 534 10.33 16.95 1.82
CA LEU A 534 9.89 16.63 0.47
C LEU A 534 8.98 15.40 0.45
N ARG A 535 7.89 15.48 -0.32
CA ARG A 535 6.98 14.36 -0.58
C ARG A 535 7.42 13.60 -1.83
N PHE A 536 7.57 12.29 -1.68
CA PHE A 536 8.06 11.39 -2.74
C PHE A 536 9.39 11.81 -3.38
N PRO A 537 10.45 12.07 -2.58
CA PRO A 537 11.72 12.54 -3.10
C PRO A 537 12.39 11.49 -3.98
N ARG A 538 12.91 11.89 -5.14
CA ARG A 538 13.64 11.01 -6.07
C ARG A 538 14.98 11.65 -6.41
N PHE A 539 16.04 10.88 -6.19
CA PHE A 539 17.38 11.23 -6.66
C PHE A 539 17.37 11.31 -8.18
N LEU A 540 17.92 12.39 -8.73
CA LEU A 540 18.10 12.55 -10.18
C LEU A 540 19.55 12.32 -10.56
N LYS A 541 20.46 13.15 -10.03
CA LYS A 541 21.89 13.09 -10.35
C LYS A 541 22.74 13.70 -9.23
N ILE A 542 24.03 13.44 -9.30
CA ILE A 542 25.04 14.20 -8.55
C ILE A 542 25.28 15.51 -9.30
N ARG A 543 25.36 16.62 -8.57
CA ARG A 543 25.69 17.93 -9.13
C ARG A 543 27.20 18.14 -9.05
N GLU A 544 27.91 17.68 -10.09
CA GLU A 544 29.36 17.93 -10.22
C GLU A 544 29.69 19.41 -10.38
N ASP A 545 28.71 20.17 -10.86
CA ASP A 545 28.79 21.58 -11.18
C ASP A 545 28.49 22.50 -9.98
N LYS A 546 28.12 21.94 -8.82
CA LYS A 546 27.74 22.73 -7.64
C LYS A 546 28.50 22.33 -6.38
N GLY A 547 29.01 23.34 -5.68
CA GLY A 547 29.48 23.22 -4.30
C GLY A 547 28.35 23.36 -3.28
N ILE A 548 28.66 23.10 -2.00
CA ILE A 548 27.68 23.19 -0.90
C ILE A 548 27.08 24.59 -0.71
N ASN A 549 27.77 25.64 -1.17
CA ASN A 549 27.29 27.02 -1.10
C ASN A 549 26.28 27.37 -2.20
N GLU A 550 26.16 26.53 -3.23
CA GLU A 550 25.24 26.69 -4.36
C GLU A 550 24.05 25.70 -4.29
N ALA A 551 23.99 24.93 -3.20
CA ALA A 551 22.84 24.12 -2.87
C ALA A 551 21.67 25.02 -2.45
N THR A 552 20.46 24.48 -2.60
CA THR A 552 19.23 25.21 -2.28
C THR A 552 19.26 25.69 -0.83
N THR A 553 18.74 26.89 -0.60
CA THR A 553 18.62 27.55 0.71
C THR A 553 17.21 27.42 1.27
N LEU A 554 17.03 27.70 2.57
CA LEU A 554 15.72 27.69 3.19
C LEU A 554 14.80 28.78 2.60
N GLU A 555 15.36 29.92 2.23
CA GLU A 555 14.65 31.02 1.59
C GLU A 555 14.06 30.58 0.24
N GLU A 556 14.88 30.03 -0.65
CA GLU A 556 14.44 29.48 -1.95
C GLU A 556 13.38 28.39 -1.75
N LEU A 557 13.58 27.48 -0.79
CA LEU A 557 12.63 26.42 -0.51
C LEU A 557 11.27 26.98 -0.02
N LYS A 558 11.28 28.06 0.78
CA LYS A 558 10.05 28.74 1.22
C LYS A 558 9.36 29.48 0.09
N GLU A 559 10.09 30.05 -0.86
CA GLU A 559 9.52 30.66 -2.06
C GLU A 559 8.82 29.62 -2.92
N ILE A 560 9.48 28.49 -3.16
CA ILE A 560 8.88 27.35 -3.85
C ILE A 560 7.62 26.86 -3.12
N LEU A 561 7.63 26.81 -1.78
CA LEU A 561 6.45 26.42 -0.99
C LEU A 561 5.29 27.41 -1.11
N LYS A 562 5.54 28.71 -1.33
CA LYS A 562 4.48 29.72 -1.53
C LYS A 562 3.81 29.61 -2.90
N LEU A 563 4.50 29.03 -3.89
CA LEU A 563 4.02 28.82 -5.26
C LEU A 563 3.29 27.48 -5.43
N GLN A 564 3.27 26.66 -4.38
CA GLN A 564 2.54 25.39 -4.28
C GLN A 564 1.20 25.62 -3.62
#